data_AF-A0A9E5IEC8-F1
#
_entry.id   AF-A0A9E5IEC8-F1
#
_cell.length_a   1.000
_cell.length_b   1.000
_cell.length_c   1.000
_cell.angle_alpha   90.00
_cell.angle_beta   90.00
_cell.angle_gamma   90.00
#
_symmetry.space_group_name_H-M   'P 1'
#
loop_
_entity.id
_entity.type
_entity.pdbx_description
1 polymer ?
#
loop_
_entity_poly.entity_id
_entity_poly.type
_entity_poly.pdbx_seq_one_letter_code
_entity_poly.pdbx_strand_id
1 'polypeptide(L)'
;MKLDKLTLDYVAAEDRVLLRAQDTDGRVVAFWLTLRMSRALLKFLVEHLENQTPKLASTDHEVLQTFRQTSALMKLGATEAVQDAASEPVLLTTLDLQRQPNGVVVQLPLASGGTADLTLDSVQLRQYLHILRRMFLRAEWPLDGWPAWIGEAAAEATGASDSARALH
;
A
#
# COMPACT_ATOMS: atom_id res chain seq x y z
N MET A 1 -1.21 19.17 5.08
CA MET A 1 -0.68 18.25 6.14
C MET A 1 0.19 17.20 5.45
N LYS A 2 1.29 16.74 6.05
CA LYS A 2 2.14 15.68 5.48
C LYS A 2 2.08 14.43 6.35
N LEU A 3 1.76 13.28 5.74
CA LEU A 3 1.59 12.01 6.43
C LEU A 3 2.88 11.18 6.34
N ASP A 4 3.29 10.55 7.44
CA ASP A 4 4.54 9.78 7.54
C ASP A 4 4.35 8.30 7.89
N LYS A 5 3.26 7.96 8.58
CA LYS A 5 2.87 6.58 8.92
C LYS A 5 1.46 6.29 8.46
N LEU A 6 1.22 5.04 8.08
CA LEU A 6 -0.10 4.55 7.70
C LEU A 6 -0.38 3.15 8.23
N THR A 7 -1.65 2.83 8.39
CA THR A 7 -2.16 1.49 8.72
C THR A 7 -3.42 1.24 7.90
N LEU A 8 -3.56 0.03 7.35
CA LEU A 8 -4.74 -0.41 6.62
C LEU A 8 -5.40 -1.56 7.36
N ASP A 9 -6.71 -1.47 7.56
CA ASP A 9 -7.53 -2.53 8.13
C ASP A 9 -8.79 -2.75 7.30
N TYR A 10 -9.10 -4.00 6.97
CA TYR A 10 -10.42 -4.32 6.43
C TYR A 10 -11.45 -4.42 7.56
N VAL A 11 -12.55 -3.70 7.41
CA VAL A 11 -13.66 -3.64 8.38
C VAL A 11 -14.89 -4.29 7.74
N ALA A 12 -15.18 -5.52 8.15
CA ALA A 12 -16.23 -6.35 7.57
C ALA A 12 -17.63 -5.75 7.70
N ALA A 13 -17.93 -5.06 8.82
CA ALA A 13 -19.23 -4.42 9.03
C ALA A 13 -19.52 -3.30 8.02
N GLU A 14 -18.47 -2.66 7.48
CA GLU A 14 -18.57 -1.58 6.51
C GLU A 14 -18.33 -2.05 5.06
N ASP A 15 -17.83 -3.28 4.89
CA ASP A 15 -17.25 -3.82 3.66
C ASP A 15 -16.26 -2.84 2.99
N ARG A 16 -15.36 -2.28 3.82
CA ARG A 16 -14.40 -1.23 3.40
C ARG A 16 -13.06 -1.41 4.08
N VAL A 17 -12.02 -0.85 3.45
CA VAL A 17 -10.70 -0.71 4.06
C VAL A 17 -10.63 0.64 4.77
N LEU A 18 -10.26 0.64 6.04
CA LEU A 18 -9.94 1.81 6.82
C LEU A 18 -8.44 2.11 6.69
N LEU A 19 -8.12 3.28 6.14
CA LEU A 19 -6.77 3.83 6.12
C LEU A 19 -6.64 4.82 7.27
N ARG A 20 -5.77 4.53 8.23
CA ARG A 20 -5.35 5.47 9.27
C ARG A 20 -3.98 6.00 8.90
N ALA A 21 -3.79 7.31 9.00
CA ALA A 21 -2.52 7.93 8.75
C ALA A 21 -2.19 8.94 9.83
N GLN A 22 -0.90 9.03 10.16
CA GLN A 22 -0.38 9.94 11.16
C GLN A 22 0.59 10.94 10.49
N ASP A 23 0.59 12.19 10.96
CA ASP A 23 1.63 13.16 10.64
C ASP A 23 2.77 13.16 11.66
N THR A 24 3.83 13.92 11.36
CA THR A 24 5.00 14.06 12.25
C THR A 24 4.68 14.67 13.61
N ASP A 25 3.56 15.38 13.74
CA ASP A 25 3.08 15.98 15.00
C ASP A 25 2.22 14.97 15.81
N GLY A 26 2.07 13.74 15.32
CA GLY A 26 1.28 12.68 15.95
C GLY A 26 -0.21 12.77 15.67
N ARG A 27 -0.68 13.73 14.87
CA ARG A 27 -2.10 13.86 14.53
C ARG A 27 -2.52 12.72 13.61
N VAL A 28 -3.61 12.06 13.97
CA VAL A 28 -4.16 10.95 13.20
C VAL A 28 -5.39 11.39 12.42
N VAL A 29 -5.42 11.02 11.14
CA VAL A 29 -6.57 11.14 10.25
C VAL A 29 -6.95 9.76 9.71
N ALA A 30 -8.24 9.56 9.43
CA ALA A 30 -8.75 8.29 8.95
C ALA A 30 -9.59 8.45 7.69
N PHE A 31 -9.56 7.45 6.83
CA PHE A 31 -10.22 7.45 5.53
C PHE A 31 -10.82 6.09 5.20
N TRP A 32 -12.04 6.08 4.68
CA TRP A 32 -12.64 4.88 4.12
C TRP A 32 -12.28 4.72 2.65
N LEU A 33 -11.72 3.55 2.32
CA LEU A 33 -11.47 3.07 0.96
C LEU A 33 -12.49 2.00 0.61
N THR A 34 -13.30 2.29 -0.41
CA THR A 34 -14.17 1.29 -1.04
C THR A 34 -13.35 0.35 -1.93
N LEU A 35 -13.88 -0.83 -2.26
CA LEU A 35 -13.27 -1.72 -3.26
C LEU A 35 -12.94 -0.97 -4.57
N ARG A 36 -13.86 -0.12 -5.06
CA ARG A 36 -13.64 0.69 -6.26
C ARG A 36 -12.41 1.59 -6.11
N MET A 37 -12.29 2.28 -4.98
CA MET A 37 -11.16 3.18 -4.72
C MET A 37 -9.84 2.41 -4.59
N SER A 38 -9.87 1.28 -3.88
CA SER A 38 -8.72 0.40 -3.71
C SER A 38 -8.22 -0.16 -5.05
N ARG A 39 -9.13 -0.53 -5.97
CA ARG A 39 -8.77 -0.97 -7.34
C ARG A 39 -8.19 0.16 -8.19
N ALA A 40 -8.73 1.38 -8.06
CA ALA A 40 -8.21 2.55 -8.78
C ALA A 40 -6.78 2.88 -8.33
N LEU A 41 -6.53 2.85 -7.01
CA LEU A 41 -5.19 2.97 -6.43
C LEU A 41 -4.26 1.87 -6.94
N LEU A 42 -4.66 0.60 -6.81
CA LEU A 42 -3.88 -0.55 -7.29
C LEU A 42 -3.40 -0.34 -8.72
N LYS A 43 -4.34 -0.04 -9.64
CA LYS A 43 -4.02 0.17 -11.05
C LYS A 43 -2.97 1.27 -11.24
N PHE A 44 -3.18 2.43 -10.65
CA PHE A 44 -2.26 3.56 -10.79
C PHE A 44 -0.86 3.23 -10.25
N LEU A 45 -0.78 2.62 -9.06
CA LEU A 45 0.50 2.32 -8.42
C LEU A 45 1.28 1.22 -9.16
N VAL A 46 0.60 0.18 -9.64
CA VAL A 46 1.21 -0.87 -10.46
C VAL A 46 1.76 -0.28 -11.76
N GLU A 47 0.94 0.50 -12.49
CA GLU A 47 1.39 1.18 -13.70
C GLU A 47 2.58 2.11 -13.45
N HIS A 48 2.66 2.73 -12.26
CA HIS A 48 3.84 3.53 -11.88
C HIS A 48 5.10 2.67 -11.74
N LEU A 49 5.03 1.56 -11.00
CA LEU A 49 6.18 0.67 -10.77
C LEU A 49 6.64 -0.06 -12.04
N GLU A 50 5.72 -0.38 -12.94
CA GLU A 50 6.05 -0.96 -14.25
C GLU A 50 6.79 0.03 -15.14
N ASN A 51 6.34 1.29 -15.19
CA ASN A 51 6.99 2.34 -15.96
C ASN A 51 8.36 2.77 -15.39
N GLN A 52 8.64 2.51 -14.12
CA GLN A 52 9.95 2.74 -13.49
C GLN A 52 10.95 1.60 -13.75
N THR A 53 10.51 0.49 -14.37
CA THR A 53 11.38 -0.65 -14.63
C THR A 53 11.89 -0.57 -16.06
N PRO A 54 13.20 -0.82 -16.32
CA PRO A 54 13.73 -0.81 -17.67
C PRO A 54 12.93 -1.76 -18.57
N LYS A 55 12.74 -1.37 -19.83
CA LYS A 55 12.10 -2.21 -20.84
C LYS A 55 13.01 -3.39 -21.17
N LEU A 56 12.85 -4.47 -20.41
CA LEU A 56 13.53 -5.76 -20.59
C LEU A 56 12.60 -6.73 -21.34
N ALA A 57 13.13 -7.90 -21.69
CA ALA A 57 12.28 -9.03 -22.06
C ALA A 57 11.30 -9.34 -20.90
N SER A 58 10.11 -9.85 -21.23
CA SER A 58 9.01 -10.02 -20.25
C SER A 58 9.41 -10.85 -19.03
N THR A 59 10.16 -11.95 -19.23
CA THR A 59 10.62 -12.82 -18.15
C THR A 59 11.61 -12.11 -17.23
N ASP A 60 12.60 -11.41 -17.78
CA ASP A 60 13.59 -10.66 -16.97
C ASP A 60 12.95 -9.50 -16.22
N HIS A 61 11.94 -8.87 -16.84
CA HIS A 61 11.17 -7.80 -16.21
C HIS A 61 10.41 -8.31 -14.98
N GLU A 62 9.75 -9.47 -15.08
CA GLU A 62 9.01 -10.08 -13.97
C GLU A 62 9.94 -10.46 -12.81
N VAL A 63 11.05 -11.14 -13.10
CA VAL A 63 12.07 -11.50 -12.09
C VAL A 63 12.59 -10.26 -11.35
N LEU A 64 12.87 -9.18 -12.09
CA LEU A 64 13.32 -7.92 -11.48
C LEU A 64 12.26 -7.29 -10.59
N GLN A 65 10.98 -7.36 -10.97
CA GLN A 65 9.87 -6.86 -10.16
C GLN A 65 9.69 -7.67 -8.88
N THR A 66 9.72 -9.01 -8.97
CA THR A 66 9.66 -9.90 -7.81
C THR A 66 10.80 -9.60 -6.84
N PHE A 67 12.04 -9.51 -7.34
CA PHE A 67 13.20 -9.17 -6.51
C PHE A 67 13.05 -7.81 -5.79
N ARG A 68 12.60 -6.76 -6.51
CA ARG A 68 12.38 -5.42 -5.93
C ARG A 68 11.25 -5.44 -4.89
N GLN A 69 10.19 -6.21 -5.13
CA GLN A 69 9.09 -6.39 -4.19
C GLN A 69 9.57 -7.12 -2.93
N THR A 70 10.20 -8.27 -3.05
CA THR A 70 10.75 -9.04 -1.92
C THR A 70 11.73 -8.18 -1.10
N SER A 71 12.62 -7.44 -1.75
CA SER A 71 13.54 -6.51 -1.09
C SER A 71 12.83 -5.40 -0.30
N ALA A 72 11.71 -4.88 -0.80
CA ALA A 72 10.91 -3.88 -0.09
C ALA A 72 10.20 -4.48 1.13
N LEU A 73 9.76 -5.73 1.05
CA LEU A 73 9.14 -6.45 2.17
C LEU A 73 10.13 -6.77 3.28
N MET A 74 11.39 -7.11 2.96
CA MET A 74 12.42 -7.31 3.98
C MET A 74 12.74 -6.05 4.78
N LYS A 75 12.47 -4.86 4.20
CA LYS A 75 12.59 -3.56 4.88
C LYS A 75 11.34 -3.16 5.64
N LEU A 76 10.24 -3.92 5.52
CA LEU A 76 9.01 -3.66 6.25
C LEU A 76 9.21 -4.12 7.69
N GLY A 77 9.68 -3.21 8.54
CA GLY A 77 9.82 -3.45 9.97
C GLY A 77 8.46 -3.56 10.67
N ALA A 78 8.46 -4.14 11.87
CA ALA A 78 7.31 -4.06 12.76
C ALA A 78 7.22 -2.64 13.33
N THR A 79 6.32 -1.83 12.78
CA THR A 79 5.92 -0.55 13.37
C THR A 79 4.61 -0.69 14.12
N GLU A 80 4.48 0.03 15.22
CA GLU A 80 3.20 0.14 15.93
C GLU A 80 2.13 0.67 14.98
N ALA A 81 0.95 0.03 15.02
CA ALA A 81 -0.20 0.46 14.23
C ALA A 81 -0.59 1.89 14.61
N VAL A 82 -0.95 2.68 13.61
CA VAL A 82 -1.51 4.01 13.85
C VAL A 82 -2.81 3.86 14.62
N GLN A 83 -2.91 4.55 15.76
CA GLN A 83 -4.09 4.53 16.63
C GLN A 83 -5.33 5.09 15.92
N ASP A 84 -6.50 4.95 16.53
CA ASP A 84 -7.73 5.51 15.97
C ASP A 84 -7.68 7.04 15.89
N ALA A 85 -8.24 7.58 14.81
CA ALA A 85 -8.42 9.02 14.66
C ALA A 85 -9.49 9.51 15.64
N ALA A 86 -9.31 10.71 16.19
CA ALA A 86 -10.31 11.35 17.05
C ALA A 86 -11.56 11.79 16.27
N SER A 87 -11.44 11.99 14.95
CA SER A 87 -12.52 12.37 14.05
C SER A 87 -13.06 11.18 13.25
N GLU A 88 -14.30 11.27 12.80
CA GLU A 88 -14.88 10.27 11.89
C GLU A 88 -14.06 10.12 10.60
N PRO A 89 -13.90 8.89 10.07
CA PRO A 89 -13.14 8.69 8.83
C PRO A 89 -13.84 9.29 7.61
N VAL A 90 -13.08 9.94 6.74
CA VAL A 90 -13.61 10.54 5.50
C VAL A 90 -13.76 9.46 4.42
N LEU A 91 -14.94 9.37 3.80
CA LEU A 91 -15.15 8.47 2.66
C LEU A 91 -14.49 9.00 1.40
N LEU A 92 -13.49 8.29 0.90
CA LEU A 92 -12.80 8.67 -0.34
C LEU A 92 -13.64 8.27 -1.56
N THR A 93 -14.13 9.29 -2.27
CA THR A 93 -14.87 9.14 -3.53
C THR A 93 -14.00 9.47 -4.74
N THR A 94 -12.98 10.31 -4.55
CA THR A 94 -11.95 10.68 -5.52
C THR A 94 -10.57 10.69 -4.83
N LEU A 95 -9.52 10.56 -5.64
CA LEU A 95 -8.13 10.71 -5.20
C LEU A 95 -7.37 11.50 -6.26
N ASP A 96 -6.58 12.47 -5.83
CA ASP A 96 -5.58 13.09 -6.70
C ASP A 96 -4.24 12.35 -6.50
N LEU A 97 -3.71 11.84 -7.60
CA LEU A 97 -2.53 10.98 -7.64
C LEU A 97 -1.51 11.60 -8.58
N GLN A 98 -0.37 12.00 -8.02
CA GLN A 98 0.69 12.68 -8.76
C GLN A 98 1.92 11.78 -8.83
N ARG A 99 2.37 11.48 -10.07
CA ARG A 99 3.61 10.75 -10.30
C ARG A 99 4.79 11.66 -10.01
N GLN A 100 5.80 11.13 -9.32
CA GLN A 100 7.10 11.75 -9.14
C GLN A 100 8.20 10.83 -9.69
N PRO A 101 9.42 11.34 -9.96
CA PRO A 101 10.50 10.50 -10.49
C PRO A 101 10.78 9.23 -9.66
N ASN A 102 10.67 9.34 -8.33
CA ASN A 102 11.03 8.27 -7.38
C ASN A 102 9.84 7.79 -6.53
N GLY A 103 8.60 8.10 -6.92
CA GLY A 103 7.44 7.77 -6.10
C GLY A 103 6.15 8.42 -6.55
N VAL A 104 5.18 8.47 -5.63
CA VAL A 104 3.84 9.01 -5.86
C VAL A 104 3.44 9.89 -4.67
N VAL A 105 2.72 10.96 -4.93
CA VAL A 105 1.97 11.69 -3.91
C VAL A 105 0.48 11.42 -4.08
N VAL A 106 -0.15 11.02 -2.98
CA VAL A 106 -1.60 10.84 -2.88
C VAL A 106 -2.14 12.01 -2.05
N GLN A 107 -3.01 12.83 -2.63
CA GLN A 107 -3.67 13.90 -1.90
C GLN A 107 -5.02 13.41 -1.38
N LEU A 108 -5.17 13.46 -0.05
CA LEU A 108 -6.33 12.95 0.69
C LEU A 108 -7.15 14.14 1.21
N PRO A 109 -8.44 14.24 0.89
CA PRO A 109 -9.29 15.35 1.35
C PRO A 109 -9.57 15.25 2.85
N LEU A 110 -9.34 16.33 3.60
CA LEU A 110 -9.61 16.39 5.03
C LEU A 110 -11.03 16.89 5.33
N ALA A 111 -11.64 16.38 6.40
CA ALA A 111 -12.98 16.80 6.84
C ALA A 111 -13.06 18.30 7.18
N SER A 112 -11.97 18.87 7.69
CA SER A 112 -11.83 20.29 8.02
C SER A 112 -11.73 21.21 6.79
N GLY A 113 -11.73 20.64 5.58
CA GLY A 113 -11.29 21.32 4.37
C GLY A 113 -9.77 21.23 4.17
N GLY A 114 -9.34 21.33 2.91
CA GLY A 114 -7.95 21.15 2.49
C GLY A 114 -7.57 19.69 2.22
N THR A 115 -6.27 19.44 2.06
CA THR A 115 -5.72 18.11 1.74
C THR A 115 -4.54 17.74 2.64
N ALA A 116 -4.37 16.43 2.84
CA ALA A 116 -3.18 15.82 3.38
C ALA A 116 -2.42 15.11 2.26
N ASP A 117 -1.10 15.29 2.21
CA ASP A 117 -0.23 14.64 1.24
C ASP A 117 0.40 13.41 1.87
N LEU A 118 0.15 12.25 1.27
CA LEU A 118 0.87 11.02 1.53
C LEU A 118 1.90 10.82 0.42
N THR A 119 3.18 11.04 0.73
CA THR A 119 4.29 10.79 -0.20
C THR A 119 4.82 9.39 0.01
N LEU A 120 4.82 8.57 -1.04
CA LEU A 120 5.35 7.22 -1.02
C LEU A 120 6.47 7.11 -2.05
N ASP A 121 7.67 6.77 -1.59
CA ASP A 121 8.76 6.37 -2.49
C ASP A 121 8.51 4.97 -3.11
N SER A 122 9.34 4.54 -4.05
CA SER A 122 9.20 3.22 -4.70
C SER A 122 9.24 2.03 -3.74
N VAL A 123 9.90 2.13 -2.58
CA VAL A 123 9.93 1.06 -1.56
C VAL A 123 8.63 1.08 -0.76
N GLN A 124 8.20 2.25 -0.29
CA GLN A 124 6.96 2.43 0.46
C GLN A 124 5.74 2.07 -0.38
N LEU A 125 5.75 2.37 -1.69
CA LEU A 125 4.71 1.94 -2.64
C LEU A 125 4.56 0.42 -2.69
N ARG A 126 5.69 -0.30 -2.77
CA ARG A 126 5.71 -1.76 -2.80
C ARG A 126 5.21 -2.37 -1.50
N GLN A 127 5.60 -1.79 -0.37
CA GLN A 127 5.10 -2.15 0.95
C GLN A 127 3.60 -1.90 1.08
N TYR A 128 3.12 -0.73 0.62
CA TYR A 128 1.71 -0.38 0.59
C TYR A 128 0.89 -1.39 -0.24
N LEU A 129 1.36 -1.74 -1.44
CA LEU A 129 0.71 -2.74 -2.29
C LEU A 129 0.63 -4.12 -1.60
N HIS A 130 1.66 -4.53 -0.88
CA HIS A 130 1.62 -5.77 -0.12
C HIS A 130 0.58 -5.74 1.01
N ILE A 131 0.54 -4.65 1.80
CA ILE A 131 -0.46 -4.48 2.86
C ILE A 131 -1.87 -4.44 2.26
N LEU A 132 -2.07 -3.71 1.16
CA LEU A 132 -3.35 -3.65 0.45
C LEU A 132 -3.78 -5.02 -0.07
N ARG A 133 -2.85 -5.84 -0.59
CA ARG A 133 -3.17 -7.22 -1.03
C ARG A 133 -3.69 -8.08 0.11
N ARG A 134 -3.10 -7.94 1.31
CA ARG A 134 -3.58 -8.63 2.52
C ARG A 134 -5.01 -8.20 2.87
N MET A 135 -5.37 -6.94 2.64
CA MET A 135 -6.74 -6.47 2.83
C MET A 135 -7.70 -7.10 1.82
N PHE A 136 -7.32 -7.20 0.54
CA PHE A 136 -8.15 -7.88 -0.47
C PHE A 136 -8.37 -9.34 -0.11
N LEU A 137 -7.33 -10.06 0.32
CA LEU A 137 -7.45 -11.45 0.76
C LEU A 137 -8.39 -11.59 1.96
N ARG A 138 -8.25 -10.72 2.96
CA ARG A 138 -9.11 -10.73 4.17
C ARG A 138 -10.57 -10.37 3.87
N ALA A 139 -10.79 -9.53 2.85
CA ALA A 139 -12.11 -9.12 2.39
C ALA A 139 -12.74 -10.10 1.40
N GLU A 140 -12.03 -11.17 1.02
CA GLU A 140 -12.43 -12.10 -0.06
C GLU A 140 -12.73 -11.37 -1.39
N TRP A 141 -12.10 -10.22 -1.60
CA TRP A 141 -12.27 -9.44 -2.82
C TRP A 141 -11.49 -10.08 -3.98
N PRO A 142 -11.99 -9.96 -5.23
CA PRO A 142 -11.29 -10.49 -6.39
C PRO A 142 -9.89 -9.91 -6.53
N LEU A 143 -8.93 -10.79 -6.82
CA LEU A 143 -7.53 -10.41 -7.07
C LEU A 143 -7.26 -10.06 -8.55
N ASP A 144 -8.31 -9.76 -9.31
CA ASP A 144 -8.18 -9.37 -10.72
C ASP A 144 -7.39 -8.06 -10.84
N GLY A 145 -6.33 -8.08 -11.65
CA GLY A 145 -5.43 -6.94 -11.88
C GLY A 145 -4.25 -6.85 -10.91
N TRP A 146 -4.08 -7.82 -10.00
CA TRP A 146 -2.83 -7.97 -9.25
C TRP A 146 -1.77 -8.67 -10.13
N PRO A 147 -0.58 -8.07 -10.33
CA PRO A 147 0.52 -8.74 -11.01
C PRO A 147 1.03 -9.97 -10.24
N ALA A 148 1.48 -11.00 -10.98
CA ALA A 148 2.01 -12.23 -10.40
C ALA A 148 3.20 -11.99 -9.47
N TRP A 149 4.12 -11.10 -9.86
CA TRP A 149 5.30 -10.71 -9.07
C TRP A 149 4.99 -10.18 -7.66
N ILE A 150 3.78 -9.64 -7.41
CA ILE A 150 3.36 -9.25 -6.05
C ILE A 150 3.01 -10.48 -5.20
N GLY A 151 2.33 -11.45 -5.81
CA GLY A 151 1.94 -12.69 -5.15
C GLY A 151 3.13 -13.59 -4.84
N GLU A 152 4.04 -13.73 -5.80
CA GLU A 152 5.27 -14.52 -5.66
C GLU A 152 6.18 -13.95 -4.56
N ALA A 153 6.44 -12.65 -4.59
CA ALA A 153 7.26 -11.99 -3.57
C ALA A 153 6.67 -12.14 -2.15
N ALA A 154 5.35 -12.16 -2.01
CA ALA A 154 4.70 -12.41 -0.72
C ALA A 154 4.91 -13.85 -0.23
N ALA A 155 4.86 -14.83 -1.14
CA ALA A 155 5.16 -16.23 -0.82
C ALA A 155 6.63 -16.41 -0.42
N GLU A 156 7.57 -15.79 -1.15
CA GLU A 156 9.00 -15.82 -0.84
C GLU A 156 9.32 -15.16 0.51
N ALA A 157 8.77 -13.98 0.80
CA ALA A 157 9.00 -13.30 2.06
C ALA A 157 8.49 -14.09 3.27
N THR A 158 7.36 -14.79 3.11
CA THR A 158 6.78 -15.65 4.16
C THR A 158 7.61 -16.93 4.36
N GLY A 159 8.01 -17.58 3.27
CA GLY A 159 8.87 -18.78 3.32
C GLY A 159 10.29 -18.52 3.86
N ALA A 160 10.84 -17.33 3.60
CA ALA A 160 12.11 -16.89 4.19
C ALA A 160 11.98 -16.64 5.71
N SER A 161 10.84 -16.13 6.17
CA SER A 161 10.59 -15.92 7.61
C SER A 161 10.44 -17.22 8.40
N ASP A 162 9.88 -18.28 7.80
CA ASP A 162 9.79 -19.60 8.43
C ASP A 162 11.12 -20.35 8.38
N SER A 163 11.90 -20.20 7.29
CA SER A 163 13.23 -20.80 7.18
C SER A 163 14.23 -20.17 8.15
N ALA A 164 14.11 -18.89 8.47
CA ALA A 164 14.94 -18.18 9.45
C ALA A 164 14.63 -18.54 10.92
N ARG A 165 13.50 -19.23 11.19
CA ARG A 165 13.15 -19.74 12.53
C ARG A 165 13.70 -21.14 12.83
N ALA A 166 14.24 -21.83 11.82
CA ALA A 166 14.82 -23.16 11.97
C ALA A 166 16.35 -23.10 12.02
N LEU A 167 16.91 -22.60 13.12
CA LEU A 167 18.28 -22.89 13.54
C LEU A 167 18.26 -23.16 15.06
N HIS A 168 18.86 -24.31 15.42
CA HIS A 168 18.93 -24.92 16.76
C HIS A 168 19.43 -23.98 17.85
#